data_AF-A0AAQ0YTL4-F1
#
_entry.id   AF-A0AAQ0YTL4-F1
#
_cell.length_a   1.000
_cell.length_b   1.000
_cell.length_c   1.000
_cell.angle_alpha   90.00
_cell.angle_beta   90.00
_cell.angle_gamma   90.00
#
_symmetry.space_group_name_H-M   'P 1'
#
loop_
_entity.id
_entity.type
_entity.pdbx_description
1 polymer ?
#
loop_
_entity_poly.entity_id
_entity_poly.type
_entity_poly.pdbx_seq_one_letter_code
_entity_poly.pdbx_strand_id
1 'polypeptide(L)' 'AQWGQVSCARALRAAVDALPTPYIELHTDADQELEPWLHAQHAPLAVVITPHDAPRAYAMSLGIAARCLPPIHAPLRVAA' A
#
# COMPACT_ATOMS: atom_id res chain seq x y z
N ALA A 1 6.35 25.99 -7.14
CA ALA A 1 5.57 24.74 -7.05
C ALA A 1 6.42 23.54 -6.60
N GLN A 2 7.63 23.36 -7.14
CA GLN A 2 8.46 22.16 -6.93
C GLN A 2 8.84 21.85 -5.47
N TRP A 3 9.09 22.87 -4.64
CA TRP A 3 9.38 22.70 -3.21
C TRP A 3 8.20 22.15 -2.39
N GLY A 4 6.96 22.48 -2.78
CA GLY A 4 5.75 21.96 -2.13
C GLY A 4 5.49 20.50 -2.45
N GLN A 5 5.87 20.03 -3.64
CA GLN A 5 5.75 18.62 -4.00
C GLN A 5 6.75 17.75 -3.24
N VAL A 6 7.99 18.23 -3.07
CA VAL A 6 9.02 17.53 -2.29
C VAL A 6 8.63 17.42 -0.81
N SER A 7 8.05 18.47 -0.23
CA SER A 7 7.59 18.42 1.17
C SER A 7 6.42 17.46 1.36
N CYS A 8 5.42 17.48 0.47
CA CYS A 8 4.29 16.54 0.51
C CYS A 8 4.74 15.09 0.31
N ALA A 9 5.65 14.84 -0.64
CA ALA A 9 6.19 13.51 -0.92
C ALA A 9 6.95 12.93 0.30
N ARG A 10 7.74 13.75 1.00
CA ARG A 10 8.40 13.33 2.23
C ARG A 10 7.43 13.08 3.38
N ALA A 11 6.36 13.87 3.48
CA ALA A 11 5.31 13.66 4.48
C ALA A 11 4.54 12.36 4.20
N LEU A 12 4.26 12.04 2.94
CA LEU A 12 3.65 10.78 2.53
C LEU A 12 4.53 9.59 2.91
N ARG A 13 5.83 9.63 2.57
CA ARG A 13 6.79 8.59 2.96
C ARG A 13 6.81 8.35 4.47
N ALA A 14 6.87 9.43 5.26
CA ALA A 14 6.86 9.33 6.72
C ALA A 14 5.55 8.75 7.26
N ALA A 15 4.40 9.06 6.64
CA ALA A 15 3.12 8.49 7.02
C ALA A 15 3.05 6.99 6.70
N VAL A 16 3.54 6.56 5.55
CA VAL A 16 3.61 5.13 5.17
C VAL A 16 4.58 4.38 6.07
N ASP A 17 5.75 4.94 6.37
CA ASP A 17 6.73 4.36 7.31
C ASP A 17 6.15 4.12 8.71
N ALA A 18 5.21 4.96 9.13
CA ALA A 18 4.55 4.88 10.44
C ALA A 18 3.33 3.93 10.46
N LEU A 19 2.93 3.37 9.32
CA LEU A 19 1.78 2.44 9.29
C LEU A 19 2.14 1.15 10.04
N PRO A 20 1.29 0.72 11.01
CA PRO A 20 1.52 -0.53 11.74
C PRO A 20 1.13 -1.76 10.91
N THR A 21 0.53 -1.56 9.74
CA THR A 21 0.01 -2.61 8.86
C THR A 21 0.73 -2.61 7.52
N PRO A 22 0.96 -3.78 6.90
CA PRO A 22 1.45 -3.86 5.53
C PRO A 22 0.54 -3.08 4.58
N TYR A 23 1.13 -2.54 3.52
CA TYR A 23 0.42 -1.76 2.51
C TYR A 23 0.65 -2.34 1.11
N ILE A 24 -0.25 -2.00 0.18
CA ILE A 24 -0.19 -2.39 -1.23
C ILE A 24 -0.03 -1.12 -2.05
N GLU A 25 0.92 -1.10 -2.98
CA GLU A 25 1.06 -0.02 -3.96
C GLU A 25 0.21 -0.35 -5.18
N LEU A 26 -0.51 0.65 -5.69
CA LEU A 26 -1.39 0.52 -6.85
C LEU A 26 -1.04 1.62 -7.84
N HIS A 27 -0.70 1.22 -9.06
CA HIS A 27 -0.36 2.13 -10.15
C HIS A 27 -1.37 1.95 -11.29
N THR A 28 -1.98 3.05 -11.71
CA THR A 28 -2.99 3.05 -12.79
C THR A 28 -2.37 3.10 -14.19
N ASP A 29 -1.07 3.35 -14.24
CA ASP A 29 -0.23 3.32 -15.43
C ASP A 29 1.15 2.74 -15.06
N ALA A 30 1.82 2.12 -16.03
CA ALA A 30 3.10 1.44 -15.80
C ALA A 30 4.28 2.42 -15.64
N ASP A 31 4.10 3.68 -16.05
CA ASP A 31 5.09 4.74 -15.86
C ASP A 31 4.96 5.47 -14.51
N GLN A 32 3.95 5.14 -13.70
CA GLN A 32 3.68 5.77 -12.42
C GLN A 32 4.46 5.17 -11.25
N GLU A 33 5.65 4.61 -11.48
CA GLU A 33 6.49 4.15 -10.38
C GLU A 33 6.85 5.31 -9.44
N LEU A 34 6.83 5.04 -8.13
CA LEU A 34 7.30 6.02 -7.17
C LEU A 34 8.79 6.26 -7.38
N GLU A 35 9.19 7.52 -7.36
CA GLU A 35 10.61 7.87 -7.41
C GLU A 35 11.40 7.18 -6.28
N PRO A 36 12.69 6.86 -6.47
CA PRO A 36 13.45 6.08 -5.50
C PRO A 36 13.48 6.67 -4.07
N TRP A 37 13.45 8.00 -3.96
CA TRP A 37 13.46 8.73 -2.69
C TRP A 37 12.08 8.80 -2.00
N LEU A 38 11.02 8.36 -2.70
CA LEU A 38 9.65 8.23 -2.20
C LEU A 38 9.36 6.85 -1.62
N HIS A 39 10.21 5.84 -1.86
CA HIS A 39 10.02 4.51 -1.29
C HIS A 39 10.09 4.55 0.24
N ALA A 40 9.08 3.95 0.87
CA ALA A 40 9.07 3.70 2.31
C ALA A 40 10.24 2.81 2.72
N GLN A 41 10.60 2.85 4.00
CA GLN A 41 11.60 1.97 4.61
C GLN A 41 11.20 0.49 4.51
N HIS A 42 9.89 0.22 4.56
CA HIS A 42 9.34 -1.11 4.42
C HIS A 42 8.83 -1.30 3.00
N ALA A 43 9.22 -2.42 2.37
CA ALA A 43 8.72 -2.76 1.04
C ALA A 43 7.20 -2.99 1.07
N PRO A 44 6.48 -2.64 -0.01
CA PRO A 44 5.07 -2.95 -0.12
C PRO A 44 4.87 -4.47 -0.13
N LEU A 45 3.74 -4.92 0.41
CA LEU A 45 3.33 -6.32 0.38
C LEU A 45 3.16 -6.82 -1.07
N ALA A 46 2.67 -5.95 -1.93
CA ALA A 46 2.54 -6.16 -3.37
C ALA A 46 2.50 -4.81 -4.09
N VAL A 47 2.95 -4.82 -5.33
CA VAL A 47 2.77 -3.72 -6.29
C VAL A 47 1.83 -4.21 -7.38
N VAL A 48 0.70 -3.51 -7.55
CA VAL A 48 -0.33 -3.86 -8.53
C VAL A 48 -0.35 -2.82 -9.64
N ILE A 49 -0.08 -3.27 -10.86
CA ILE A 49 -0.06 -2.43 -12.06
C ILE A 49 -1.03 -3.03 -13.07
N THR A 50 -2.10 -2.30 -13.38
CA THR A 50 -3.01 -2.63 -14.48
C THR A 50 -3.32 -1.38 -15.29
N PRO A 51 -2.52 -1.10 -16.34
CA PRO A 51 -2.66 0.11 -17.14
C PRO A 51 -4.09 0.25 -17.65
N HIS A 52 -4.68 1.42 -17.40
CA HIS A 52 -6.03 1.78 -17.85
C HIS A 52 -7.18 0.91 -17.33
N ASP A 53 -6.94 0.06 -16.31
CA ASP A 53 -7.96 -0.81 -15.70
C ASP A 53 -7.96 -0.70 -14.17
N ALA A 54 -8.28 0.50 -13.68
CA ALA A 54 -8.36 0.77 -12.25
C ALA A 54 -9.33 -0.18 -11.51
N PRO A 55 -10.53 -0.53 -12.03
CA PRO A 55 -11.42 -1.48 -11.36
C PRO A 55 -10.76 -2.84 -11.11
N ARG A 56 -10.01 -3.35 -12.09
CA ARG A 56 -9.26 -4.61 -11.93
C ARG A 56 -8.11 -4.48 -10.95
N ALA A 57 -7.38 -3.35 -10.95
CA ALA A 57 -6.34 -3.09 -9.95
C ALA A 57 -6.92 -3.20 -8.53
N TYR A 58 -8.03 -2.51 -8.27
CA TYR A 58 -8.68 -2.53 -6.97
C TYR A 58 -9.19 -3.93 -6.59
N ALA A 59 -9.80 -4.66 -7.53
CA ALA A 59 -10.27 -6.02 -7.28
C ALA A 59 -9.11 -6.96 -6.90
N MET A 60 -7.97 -6.85 -7.58
CA MET A 60 -6.77 -7.64 -7.24
C MET A 60 -6.18 -7.23 -5.89
N SER A 61 -6.01 -5.93 -5.63
CA SER A 61 -5.51 -5.43 -4.35
C SER A 61 -6.40 -5.86 -3.17
N LEU A 62 -7.72 -5.82 -3.34
CA LEU A 62 -8.67 -6.33 -2.34
C LEU A 62 -8.52 -7.83 -2.14
N GLY A 63 -8.37 -8.60 -3.21
CA GLY A 63 -8.17 -10.05 -3.15
C GLY A 63 -6.85 -10.46 -2.46
N ILE A 64 -5.80 -9.65 -2.59
CA ILE A 64 -4.53 -9.81 -1.87
C ILE A 64 -4.74 -9.48 -0.40
N ALA A 65 -5.31 -8.30 -0.09
CA ALA A 65 -5.55 -7.87 1.28
C ALA A 65 -6.39 -8.90 2.06
N ALA A 66 -7.46 -9.41 1.45
CA ALA A 66 -8.34 -10.41 2.06
C ALA A 66 -7.61 -11.72 2.43
N ARG A 67 -6.58 -12.12 1.67
CA ARG A 67 -5.76 -13.30 1.97
C ARG A 67 -4.76 -13.07 3.10
N CYS A 68 -4.38 -11.82 3.34
CA CYS A 68 -3.43 -11.45 4.38
C CYS A 68 -4.10 -11.18 5.72
N LEU A 69 -5.42 -10.99 5.73
CA LEU A 69 -6.18 -10.94 6.96
C LEU A 69 -6.17 -12.31 7.64
N PRO A 70 -5.97 -12.37 8.96
CA PRO A 70 -6.13 -13.61 9.69
C PRO A 70 -7.56 -14.15 9.48
N PRO A 71 -7.74 -15.48 9.46
CA PRO A 71 -9.08 -16.04 9.39
C PRO A 71 -9.93 -15.48 10.53
N ILE A 72 -11.13 -15.02 10.21
CA ILE A 72 -12.12 -14.44 11.16
C ILE A 72 -12.47 -15.44 12.29
N HIS A 73 -12.05 -16.71 12.18
CA HIS A 73 -12.27 -17.79 13.14
C HIS A 73 -11.11 -18.03 14.14
N ALA A 74 -10.31 -17.03 14.50
CA ALA A 74 -9.48 -17.19 15.69
C ALA A 74 -10.38 -17.10 16.93
N PRO A 75 -10.59 -18.18 17.71
CA PRO A 75 -11.40 -18.09 18.92
C PRO A 75 -10.74 -17.09 19.86
N LEU A 76 -11.51 -16.08 20.30
CA LEU A 76 -11.19 -15.20 21.41
C LEU A 76 -10.83 -16.08 22.61
N ARG A 77 -9.53 -16.18 22.94
CA ARG A 77 -9.10 -16.81 24.18
C ARG A 77 -9.43 -15.83 25.31
N VAL A 78 -10.58 -16.03 25.94
CA VAL A 78 -10.89 -15.43 27.24
C VAL A 78 -9.97 -16.10 28.25
N ALA A 79 -9.03 -15.34 28.81
CA ALA A 79 -8.31 -15.75 30.01
C ALA A 79 -9.28 -15.66 31.19
N ALA A 80 -9.44 -16.77 31.91
CA ALA A 80 -10.16 -16.85 33.19
C ALA A 80 -9.21 -16.57 34.35
#